data_AF-T0FPT5-F1
#
_entry.id   AF-T0FPT5-F1
#
_cell.length_a   1.000
_cell.length_b   1.000
_cell.length_c   1.000
_cell.angle_alpha   90.00
_cell.angle_beta   90.00
_cell.angle_gamma   90.00
#
_symmetry.space_group_name_H-M   'P 1'
#
loop_
_entity.id
_entity.type
_entity.pdbx_description
1 polymer ?
#
loop_
_entity_poly.entity_id
_entity_poly.type
_entity_poly.pdbx_seq_one_letter_code
_entity_poly.pdbx_strand_id
1 'polypeptide(L)'
;MPILIPVLILISYLLIRKIWFHLRKIRTIAGIEKISLCVFYPDLFLPEVRVFYKYYFQGGVYYGSGYMLLTDFIGQEEYSIYRNADGLPVLETEDQVVLSEEQIEHFLMQKYPSIIVYIDPVEPFHSLIDCINAKSMSMTA
;
A
#
# COMPACT_ATOMS: atom_id res chain seq x y z
N MET A 1 26.83 -5.03 -41.03
CA MET A 1 25.52 -4.37 -41.21
C MET A 1 24.28 -5.28 -41.10
N PRO A 2 24.24 -6.54 -41.58
CA PRO A 2 22.99 -7.33 -41.59
C PRO A 2 22.49 -7.75 -40.20
N ILE A 3 23.35 -7.72 -39.18
CA ILE A 3 23.02 -8.07 -37.79
C ILE A 3 22.50 -6.84 -37.00
N LEU A 4 22.85 -5.63 -37.44
CA LEU A 4 22.58 -4.39 -36.68
C LEU A 4 21.11 -3.95 -36.80
N ILE A 5 20.52 -4.16 -37.98
CA ILE A 5 19.10 -3.85 -38.25
C ILE A 5 18.15 -4.73 -37.41
N PRO A 6 18.28 -6.08 -37.37
CA PRO A 6 17.39 -6.91 -36.55
C PRO A 6 17.56 -6.64 -35.05
N VAL A 7 18.76 -6.31 -34.59
CA VAL A 7 19.00 -5.92 -33.18
C VAL A 7 18.30 -4.60 -32.86
N LEU A 8 18.37 -3.59 -33.74
CA LEU A 8 17.66 -2.32 -33.57
C LEU A 8 16.13 -2.51 -33.55
N ILE A 9 15.59 -3.36 -34.43
CA ILE A 9 14.16 -3.68 -34.45
C ILE A 9 13.75 -4.36 -33.13
N LEU A 10 14.54 -5.32 -32.64
CA LEU A 10 14.26 -6.01 -31.39
C LEU A 10 14.28 -5.04 -30.20
N ILE A 11 15.28 -4.17 -30.10
CA ILE A 11 15.38 -3.17 -29.02
C ILE A 11 14.20 -2.19 -29.09
N SER A 12 13.85 -1.70 -30.28
CA SER A 12 12.72 -0.81 -30.49
C SER A 12 11.40 -1.47 -30.07
N TYR A 13 11.18 -2.73 -30.47
CA TYR A 13 10.01 -3.50 -30.06
C TYR A 13 9.92 -3.66 -28.54
N LEU A 14 11.02 -4.01 -27.87
CA LEU A 14 11.05 -4.15 -26.41
C LEU A 14 10.78 -2.82 -25.70
N LEU A 15 11.31 -1.71 -26.21
CA LEU A 15 11.06 -0.37 -25.67
C LEU A 15 9.60 0.04 -25.83
N ILE A 16 9.03 -0.10 -27.02
CA ILE A 16 7.62 0.19 -27.29
C ILE A 16 6.73 -0.64 -26.38
N ARG A 17 7.02 -1.95 -26.27
CA ARG A 17 6.28 -2.86 -25.39
C ARG A 17 6.35 -2.42 -23.93
N LYS A 18 7.54 -2.05 -23.43
CA LYS A 18 7.72 -1.57 -22.05
C LYS A 18 6.96 -0.26 -21.78
N ILE A 19 7.03 0.70 -22.71
CA ILE A 19 6.32 1.98 -22.61
C ILE A 19 4.80 1.74 -22.62
N TRP A 20 4.32 0.88 -23.51
CA TRP A 20 2.90 0.55 -23.59
C TRP A 20 2.37 -0.09 -22.30
N PHE A 21 3.13 -1.01 -21.68
CA PHE A 21 2.75 -1.58 -20.37
C PHE A 21 2.69 -0.52 -19.27
N HIS A 22 3.63 0.43 -19.24
CA HIS A 22 3.59 1.51 -18.26
C HIS A 22 2.41 2.46 -18.45
N LEU A 23 2.10 2.83 -19.70
CA LEU A 23 1.01 3.76 -20.03
C LEU A 23 -0.38 3.16 -19.80
N ARG A 24 -0.51 1.83 -19.85
CA ARG A 24 -1.81 1.15 -19.68
C ARG A 24 -2.23 1.01 -18.21
N LYS A 25 -1.32 1.18 -17.25
CA LYS A 25 -1.66 1.04 -15.83
C LYS A 25 -2.76 2.03 -15.45
N ILE A 26 -3.83 1.51 -14.85
CA ILE A 26 -4.96 2.31 -14.40
C ILE A 26 -4.80 2.51 -12.91
N ARG A 27 -5.05 3.74 -12.46
CA ARG A 27 -5.11 4.11 -11.05
C ARG A 27 -6.55 3.92 -10.56
N THR A 28 -6.75 3.12 -9.51
CA THR A 28 -8.07 2.91 -8.90
C THR A 28 -7.99 3.01 -7.38
N ILE A 29 -9.15 3.14 -6.74
CA ILE A 29 -9.28 3.19 -5.29
C ILE A 29 -9.57 1.79 -4.77
N ALA A 30 -8.84 1.38 -3.73
CA ALA A 30 -9.05 0.14 -3.00
C ALA A 30 -9.43 0.44 -1.55
N GLY A 31 -10.41 -0.28 -1.02
CA GLY A 31 -10.73 -0.25 0.41
C GLY A 31 -9.74 -1.11 1.18
N ILE A 32 -9.28 -0.63 2.33
CA ILE A 32 -8.45 -1.41 3.25
C ILE A 32 -9.37 -2.39 4.00
N GLU A 33 -9.02 -3.67 3.98
CA GLU A 33 -9.73 -4.73 4.72
C GLU A 33 -9.05 -5.06 6.05
N LYS A 34 -7.72 -4.97 6.08
CA LYS A 34 -6.91 -5.30 7.27
C LYS A 34 -5.55 -4.60 7.22
N ILE A 35 -5.06 -4.18 8.37
CA ILE A 35 -3.68 -3.70 8.56
C ILE A 35 -2.99 -4.59 9.59
N SER A 36 -1.76 -5.01 9.32
CA SER A 36 -0.99 -5.85 10.25
C SER A 36 0.38 -5.25 10.51
N LEU A 37 0.73 -5.17 11.79
CA LEU A 37 2.02 -4.68 12.23
C LEU A 37 3.10 -5.70 11.87
N CYS A 38 4.20 -5.25 11.26
CA CYS A 38 5.31 -6.12 10.94
C CYS A 38 6.32 -6.09 12.08
N VAL A 39 6.62 -7.28 12.63
CA VAL A 39 7.53 -7.43 13.77
C VAL A 39 8.66 -8.38 13.39
N PHE A 40 9.91 -7.92 13.56
CA PHE A 40 11.07 -8.80 13.61
C PHE A 40 11.29 -9.27 15.04
N TYR A 41 11.28 -10.59 15.22
CA TYR A 41 11.55 -11.21 16.50
C TYR A 41 12.99 -10.87 16.99
N PRO A 42 13.20 -10.56 18.28
CA PRO A 42 12.23 -10.63 19.38
C PRO A 42 11.32 -9.41 19.54
N ASP A 43 11.77 -8.18 19.28
CA ASP A 43 11.00 -6.97 19.68
C ASP A 43 11.14 -5.77 18.74
N LEU A 44 11.57 -5.97 17.50
CA LEU A 44 11.75 -4.86 16.56
C LEU A 44 10.47 -4.67 15.72
N PHE A 45 9.69 -3.64 16.02
CA PHE A 45 8.63 -3.20 15.12
C PHE A 45 9.22 -2.52 13.89
N LEU A 46 8.77 -2.93 12.72
CA LEU A 46 9.12 -2.25 11.48
C LEU A 46 8.30 -0.96 11.33
N PRO A 47 8.87 0.06 10.68
CA PRO A 47 8.11 1.24 10.28
C PRO A 47 7.06 0.91 9.20
N GLU A 48 7.19 -0.24 8.54
CA GLU A 48 6.26 -0.72 7.51
C GLU A 48 5.14 -1.55 8.13
N VAL A 49 3.91 -1.27 7.70
CA VAL A 49 2.73 -2.09 7.98
C VAL A 49 2.28 -2.82 6.74
N ARG A 50 1.83 -4.06 6.91
CA ARG A 50 1.23 -4.84 5.82
C ARG A 50 -0.24 -4.44 5.69
N VAL A 51 -0.63 -3.99 4.51
CA VAL A 51 -2.00 -3.58 4.20
C VAL A 51 -2.62 -4.60 3.27
N PHE A 52 -3.78 -5.14 3.65
CA PHE A 52 -4.64 -5.97 2.82
C PHE A 52 -5.80 -5.13 2.32
N TYR A 53 -6.08 -5.20 1.02
CA TYR A 53 -7.04 -4.32 0.38
C TYR A 53 -7.89 -5.06 -0.65
N LYS A 54 -9.07 -4.51 -0.94
CA LYS A 54 -9.96 -4.97 -2.00
C LYS A 54 -10.33 -3.83 -2.93
N TYR A 55 -10.53 -4.13 -4.21
CA TYR A 55 -11.04 -3.16 -5.18
C TYR A 55 -11.93 -3.85 -6.22
N TYR A 56 -12.73 -3.01 -6.89
CA TYR A 56 -13.66 -3.43 -7.93
C TYR A 56 -13.13 -2.97 -9.28
N PHE A 57 -13.06 -3.88 -10.25
CA PHE A 57 -12.65 -3.55 -11.60
C PHE A 57 -13.41 -4.42 -12.61
N GLN A 58 -14.00 -3.79 -13.64
CA GLN A 58 -14.75 -4.47 -14.71
C GLN A 58 -15.79 -5.50 -14.22
N GLY A 59 -16.44 -5.24 -13.08
CA GLY A 59 -17.45 -6.14 -12.49
C GLY A 59 -16.89 -7.29 -11.64
N GLY A 60 -15.55 -7.41 -11.53
CA GLY A 60 -14.88 -8.35 -10.64
C GLY A 60 -14.48 -7.70 -9.30
N VAL A 61 -14.31 -8.55 -8.28
CA VAL A 61 -13.73 -8.19 -6.99
C VAL A 61 -12.35 -8.80 -6.89
N TYR A 62 -11.36 -7.98 -6.57
CA TYR A 62 -9.98 -8.39 -6.46
C TYR A 62 -9.41 -8.01 -5.10
N TYR A 63 -8.47 -8.83 -4.63
CA TYR A 63 -7.79 -8.65 -3.36
C TYR A 63 -6.29 -8.53 -3.61
N GLY A 64 -5.65 -7.69 -2.81
CA GLY A 64 -4.21 -7.51 -2.86
C GLY A 64 -3.65 -7.32 -1.46
N SER A 65 -2.33 -7.40 -1.38
CA SER A 65 -1.59 -6.99 -0.19
C SER A 65 -0.35 -6.21 -0.60
N GLY A 66 0.12 -5.35 0.28
CA GLY A 66 1.35 -4.61 0.09
C GLY A 66 1.82 -4.02 1.41
N TYR A 67 2.88 -3.22 1.34
CA TYR A 67 3.44 -2.56 2.50
C TYR A 67 3.30 -1.05 2.34
N MET A 68 3.03 -0.38 3.45
CA MET A 68 2.99 1.08 3.55
C MET A 68 3.73 1.50 4.81
N LEU A 69 4.22 2.74 4.85
CA LEU A 69 4.84 3.25 6.06
C LEU A 69 3.76 3.63 7.06
N LEU A 70 4.00 3.36 8.34
CA LEU A 70 3.11 3.77 9.41
C LEU A 70 2.94 5.31 9.44
N THR A 71 4.00 6.04 9.09
CA THR A 71 3.97 7.51 8.91
C THR A 71 2.96 7.96 7.87
N ASP A 72 2.68 7.16 6.84
CA ASP A 72 1.68 7.53 5.84
C ASP A 72 0.29 7.66 6.50
N PHE A 73 -0.01 6.83 7.50
CA PHE A 73 -1.27 6.85 8.24
C PHE A 73 -1.29 7.85 9.38
N ILE A 74 -0.18 7.99 10.10
CA ILE A 74 -0.12 8.83 11.31
C ILE A 74 0.07 10.30 10.92
N GLY A 75 0.74 10.58 9.80
CA GLY A 75 1.06 11.93 9.35
C GLY A 75 2.50 12.32 9.71
N GLN A 76 2.70 13.59 10.07
CA GLN A 76 4.01 14.12 10.49
C GLN A 76 4.23 14.09 12.01
N GLU A 77 3.33 13.43 12.77
CA GLU A 77 3.45 13.29 14.22
C GLU A 77 4.62 12.36 14.58
N GLU A 78 5.36 12.69 15.65
CA GLU A 78 6.31 11.74 16.23
C GLU A 78 5.53 10.56 16.84
N TYR A 79 5.99 9.35 16.56
CA TYR A 79 5.39 8.13 17.09
C TYR A 79 6.45 7.20 17.68
N SER A 80 6.06 6.47 18.71
CA SER A 80 6.82 5.38 19.27
C SER A 80 5.98 4.10 19.21
N ILE A 81 6.61 3.00 18.83
CA ILE A 81 5.96 1.68 18.80
C ILE A 81 6.82 0.69 19.57
N TYR A 82 6.25 0.09 20.60
CA TYR A 82 6.98 -0.77 21.53
C TYR A 82 6.06 -1.83 22.14
N ARG A 83 6.64 -2.81 22.84
CA ARG A 83 5.86 -3.75 23.65
C ARG A 83 5.78 -3.27 25.08
N ASN A 84 4.58 -3.28 25.67
CA ASN A 84 4.43 -3.02 27.10
C ASN A 84 4.93 -4.21 27.95
N ALA A 85 4.87 -4.07 29.28
CA ALA A 85 5.26 -5.12 30.22
C ALA A 85 4.43 -6.41 30.08
N ASP A 86 3.23 -6.33 29.52
CA ASP A 86 2.35 -7.47 29.23
C ASP A 86 2.64 -8.11 27.86
N GLY A 87 3.63 -7.61 27.11
CA GLY A 87 3.99 -8.09 25.78
C GLY A 87 3.10 -7.60 24.64
N LEU A 88 2.15 -6.71 24.92
CA LEU A 88 1.22 -6.14 23.94
C LEU A 88 1.88 -4.99 23.16
N PRO A 89 1.64 -4.89 21.84
CA PRO A 89 2.07 -3.74 21.07
C PRO A 89 1.35 -2.48 21.55
N VAL A 90 2.10 -1.40 21.68
CA VAL A 90 1.62 -0.07 22.02
C VAL A 90 2.10 0.89 20.94
N LEU A 91 1.17 1.65 20.38
CA LEU A 91 1.46 2.79 19.53
C LEU A 91 1.20 4.05 20.33
N GLU A 92 2.24 4.82 20.60
CA GLU A 92 2.16 6.11 21.26
C GLU A 92 2.48 7.20 20.25
N THR A 93 1.61 8.20 20.20
CA THR A 93 1.77 9.44 19.42
C THR A 93 1.65 10.59 20.40
N GLU A 94 2.00 11.82 20.01
CA GLU A 94 1.98 12.98 20.90
C GLU A 94 0.66 13.16 21.67
N ASP A 95 -0.49 12.85 21.03
CA ASP A 95 -1.82 13.10 21.58
C ASP A 95 -2.52 11.86 22.18
N GLN A 96 -2.06 10.64 21.88
CA GLN A 96 -2.79 9.42 22.21
C GLN A 96 -1.90 8.18 22.29
N VAL A 97 -2.33 7.25 23.14
CA VAL A 97 -1.75 5.92 23.33
C VAL A 97 -2.79 4.87 22.93
N VAL A 98 -2.46 4.04 21.96
CA VAL A 98 -3.30 2.96 21.46
C VAL A 98 -2.68 1.62 21.84
N LEU A 99 -3.46 0.75 22.49
CA LEU A 99 -2.98 -0.50 23.08
C LEU A 99 -3.47 -1.69 22.26
N SER A 100 -2.66 -2.73 22.08
CA SER A 100 -2.99 -3.95 21.31
C SER A 100 -3.05 -3.77 19.78
N GLU A 101 -2.78 -4.86 19.06
CA GLU A 101 -2.71 -4.87 17.59
C GLU A 101 -4.07 -4.51 16.97
N GLU A 102 -5.16 -5.00 17.56
CA GLU A 102 -6.53 -4.78 17.06
C GLU A 102 -6.95 -3.31 17.17
N GLN A 103 -6.62 -2.62 18.26
CA GLN A 103 -6.93 -1.20 18.40
C GLN A 103 -6.04 -0.36 17.49
N ILE A 104 -4.77 -0.73 17.31
CA ILE A 104 -3.86 -0.06 16.38
C ILE A 104 -4.38 -0.20 14.95
N GLU A 105 -4.78 -1.40 14.54
CA GLU A 105 -5.41 -1.65 13.24
C GLU A 105 -6.63 -0.75 13.04
N HIS A 106 -7.57 -0.77 14.00
CA HIS A 106 -8.79 0.02 13.91
C HIS A 106 -8.52 1.53 13.86
N PHE A 107 -7.55 2.01 14.66
CA PHE A 107 -7.13 3.41 14.68
C PHE A 107 -6.60 3.86 13.31
N LEU A 108 -5.71 3.07 12.70
CA LEU A 108 -5.14 3.39 11.38
C LEU A 108 -6.21 3.36 10.28
N MET A 109 -7.13 2.39 10.32
CA MET A 109 -8.24 2.27 9.36
C MET A 109 -9.25 3.41 9.50
N GLN A 110 -9.44 3.96 10.71
CA GLN A 110 -10.28 5.14 10.93
C GLN A 110 -9.65 6.41 10.33
N LYS A 111 -8.34 6.60 10.45
CA LYS A 111 -7.63 7.74 9.83
C LYS A 111 -7.71 7.65 8.30
N TYR A 112 -7.43 6.48 7.73
CA TYR A 112 -7.45 6.28 6.28
C TYR A 112 -8.06 4.93 5.87
N PRO A 113 -9.33 4.89 5.43
CA PRO A 113 -10.01 3.64 5.09
C PRO A 113 -9.72 3.13 3.68
N SER A 114 -9.03 3.91 2.85
CA SER A 114 -8.78 3.55 1.45
C SER A 114 -7.40 3.97 0.97
N ILE A 115 -6.88 3.20 0.02
CA ILE A 115 -5.61 3.43 -0.65
C ILE A 115 -5.83 3.53 -2.15
N ILE A 116 -4.81 4.02 -2.83
CA ILE A 116 -4.74 4.06 -4.27
C ILE A 116 -3.84 2.94 -4.74
N VAL A 117 -4.32 2.19 -5.73
CA VAL A 117 -3.58 1.08 -6.33
C VAL A 117 -3.48 1.25 -7.84
N TYR A 118 -2.35 0.82 -8.39
CA TYR A 118 -2.19 0.63 -9.83
C TYR A 118 -2.55 -0.79 -10.20
N ILE A 119 -3.35 -0.93 -11.24
CA ILE A 119 -3.73 -2.22 -11.83
C ILE A 119 -3.30 -2.28 -13.28
N ASP A 120 -2.85 -3.45 -13.73
CA ASP A 120 -2.77 -3.76 -15.16
C ASP A 120 -4.14 -4.30 -15.62
N PRO A 121 -4.82 -3.67 -16.59
CA PRO A 121 -6.10 -4.16 -17.08
C PRO A 121 -6.06 -5.56 -17.71
N VAL A 122 -4.88 -6.08 -18.09
CA VAL A 122 -4.72 -7.46 -18.59
C VAL A 122 -4.64 -8.46 -17.44
N GLU A 123 -3.96 -8.07 -16.36
CA GLU A 123 -3.71 -8.90 -15.19
C GLU A 123 -4.22 -8.16 -13.95
N PRO A 124 -5.54 -7.97 -13.81
CA PRO A 124 -6.09 -7.13 -12.76
C PRO A 124 -5.66 -7.62 -11.38
N PHE A 125 -5.55 -8.93 -11.17
CA PHE A 125 -5.08 -9.55 -9.93
C PHE A 125 -3.67 -9.11 -9.48
N HIS A 126 -2.82 -8.62 -10.40
CA HIS A 126 -1.55 -7.99 -10.06
C HIS A 126 -1.74 -6.49 -9.85
N SER A 127 -1.97 -6.13 -8.59
CA SER A 127 -2.11 -4.73 -8.16
C SER A 127 -0.92 -4.30 -7.29
N LEU A 128 -0.57 -3.02 -7.38
CA LEU A 128 0.52 -2.41 -6.61
C LEU A 128 -0.02 -1.20 -5.86
N ILE A 129 0.31 -1.10 -4.57
CA ILE A 129 0.00 0.08 -3.76
C ILE A 129 0.79 1.27 -4.31
N ASP A 130 0.11 2.39 -4.49
CA ASP A 130 0.70 3.67 -4.87
C ASP A 130 0.87 4.57 -3.63
N CYS A 131 -0.25 4.98 -3.04
CA CYS A 131 -0.28 5.89 -1.90
C CYS A 131 -1.62 5.80 -1.15
N ILE A 132 -1.69 6.43 0.03
CA ILE A 132 -2.94 6.59 0.75
C ILE A 132 -3.89 7.50 -0.01
N ASN A 133 -5.18 7.20 0.02
CA ASN A 133 -6.18 8.07 -0.58
C ASN A 133 -6.55 9.23 0.37
N ALA A 134 -5.73 10.28 0.42
CA ALA A 134 -6.04 11.47 1.22
C ALA A 134 -7.32 12.21 0.75
N LYS A 135 -7.76 11.99 -0.51
CA LYS A 135 -8.95 12.64 -1.08
C LYS A 135 -10.27 12.08 -0.54
N SER A 136 -10.29 10.84 -0.03
CA SER A 136 -11.52 10.31 0.59
C SER A 136 -11.89 11.05 1.88
N MET A 137 -10.95 11.78 2.48
CA MET A 137 -11.17 12.61 3.67
C MET A 137 -11.63 14.04 3.33
N SER A 138 -11.25 14.58 2.17
CA SER A 138 -11.57 15.98 1.80
C SER A 138 -13.02 16.19 1.35
N MET A 139 -13.84 15.13 1.26
CA MET A 139 -15.26 15.24 0.93
C MET A 139 -16.17 15.44 2.15
N THR A 140 -15.61 15.53 3.36
CA THR A 140 -16.35 15.74 4.61
C THR A 140 -15.98 17.02 5.37
N ALA A 141 -15.60 18.10 4.66
CA ALA A 141 -15.42 19.43 5.24
C ALA A 141 -16.30 20.47 4.53
#